data_AF-A0A2P2KGI1-F1
#
_entry.id   AF-A0A2P2KGI1-F1
#
_cell.length_a   1.000
_cell.length_b   1.000
_cell.length_c   1.000
_cell.angle_alpha   90.00
_cell.angle_beta   90.00
_cell.angle_gamma   90.00
#
_symmetry.space_group_name_H-M   'P 1'
#
loop_
_entity.id
_entity.type
_entity.pdbx_description
1 polymer ?
#
loop_
_entity_poly.entity_id
_entity_poly.type
_entity_poly.pdbx_seq_one_letter_code
_entity_poly.pdbx_strand_id
1 'polypeptide(L)'
;MESILSINGPPEPWHFLAALCLAFGFVAARFLLDRFIFRVLAIWLVRTKATPKLDEATRATIVKCRESMWKLMYYGAVELFVLKITYNEPWFRDTGAYFKGWPDQELKIPLKLFYMCQCGFYIYSIAALLTWETRRKDFSVMMSHHVITVVLIGFSYITRFFRVGSIVLALHDASDVFMEAAKIFKYSGSELGASICFGLFAISWLMLRLIFFPIWVIKSTRFFLSVIYLLFLHLVCYQDCLSFLVFLSYSSIDFLNVLDASKVYDRSLYYLFNTMLLMLLVFHIYWWVLICYMIRRQLGNRGKVGEDIRSDSEDDE
;
A
#
# COMPACT_ATOMS: atom_id res chain seq x y z
N MET A 1 -31.59 9.56 -3.53
CA MET A 1 -30.20 9.12 -3.28
C MET A 1 -30.24 7.61 -3.31
N GLU A 2 -29.76 6.97 -4.37
CA GLU A 2 -29.73 5.50 -4.44
C GLU A 2 -28.82 4.95 -3.32
N SER A 3 -29.15 3.79 -2.77
CA SER A 3 -28.32 3.15 -1.74
C SER A 3 -27.00 2.66 -2.37
N ILE A 4 -25.91 2.59 -1.61
CA ILE A 4 -24.63 1.99 -2.05
C ILE A 4 -24.83 0.56 -2.56
N LEU A 5 -25.87 -0.10 -2.06
CA LEU A 5 -26.32 -1.44 -2.42
C LEU A 5 -27.15 -1.48 -3.71
N SER A 6 -27.35 -0.36 -4.42
CA SER A 6 -28.00 -0.40 -5.73
C SER A 6 -27.13 -1.18 -6.71
N ILE A 7 -27.77 -2.13 -7.40
CA ILE A 7 -27.13 -3.33 -7.92
C ILE A 7 -26.20 -3.02 -9.10
N ASN A 8 -26.46 -1.96 -9.88
CA ASN A 8 -25.80 -1.72 -11.17
C ASN A 8 -25.45 -0.24 -11.46
N GLY A 9 -25.33 0.59 -10.42
CA GLY A 9 -25.00 2.02 -10.59
C GLY A 9 -23.52 2.27 -10.93
N PRO A 10 -23.20 3.33 -11.72
CA PRO A 10 -21.83 3.75 -11.98
C PRO A 10 -21.10 4.17 -10.68
N PRO A 11 -19.76 4.25 -10.65
CA PRO A 11 -19.07 4.85 -9.52
C PRO A 11 -19.47 6.32 -9.39
N GLU A 12 -19.99 6.70 -8.23
CA GLU A 12 -20.40 8.08 -7.94
C GLU A 12 -19.62 8.63 -6.73
N PRO A 13 -19.30 9.94 -6.71
CA PRO A 13 -18.52 10.54 -5.62
C PRO A 13 -19.14 10.38 -4.22
N TRP A 14 -20.46 10.32 -4.12
CA TRP A 14 -21.13 10.16 -2.82
C TRP A 14 -20.88 8.77 -2.19
N HIS A 15 -20.43 7.77 -2.95
CA HIS A 15 -20.02 6.49 -2.40
C HIS A 15 -18.90 6.65 -1.35
N PHE A 16 -18.02 7.66 -1.50
CA PHE A 16 -16.97 7.95 -0.52
C PHE A 16 -17.50 8.38 0.85
N LEU A 17 -18.79 8.73 0.98
CA LEU A 17 -19.40 8.90 2.29
C LEU A 17 -19.35 7.59 3.11
N ALA A 18 -19.50 6.42 2.47
CA ALA A 18 -19.28 5.16 3.17
C ALA A 18 -17.83 4.92 3.54
N ALA A 19 -16.85 5.37 2.73
CA ALA A 19 -15.46 5.31 3.13
C ALA A 19 -15.22 6.13 4.40
N LEU A 20 -15.82 7.32 4.52
CA LEU A 20 -15.77 8.13 5.74
C LEU A 20 -16.48 7.45 6.92
N CYS A 21 -17.67 6.88 6.72
CA CYS A 21 -18.35 6.11 7.76
C CYS A 21 -17.52 4.91 8.23
N LEU A 22 -16.87 4.20 7.31
CA LEU A 22 -15.98 3.09 7.61
C LEU A 22 -14.73 3.56 8.35
N ALA A 23 -14.18 4.74 8.03
CA ALA A 23 -13.06 5.32 8.76
C ALA A 23 -13.38 5.52 10.25
N PHE A 24 -14.55 6.08 10.57
CA PHE A 24 -15.04 6.16 11.96
C PHE A 24 -15.32 4.78 12.56
N GLY A 25 -15.87 3.87 11.76
CA GLY A 25 -16.06 2.47 12.13
C GLY A 25 -14.76 1.78 12.53
N PHE A 26 -13.64 2.06 11.84
CA PHE A 26 -12.33 1.53 12.18
C PHE A 26 -11.80 2.08 13.50
N VAL A 27 -12.06 3.34 13.84
CA VAL A 27 -11.74 3.89 15.17
C VAL A 27 -12.47 3.10 16.26
N ALA A 28 -13.78 2.90 16.10
CA ALA A 28 -14.60 2.16 17.06
C ALA A 28 -14.17 0.68 17.14
N ALA A 29 -13.97 0.02 15.99
CA ALA A 29 -13.51 -1.36 15.92
C ALA A 29 -12.15 -1.54 16.59
N ARG A 30 -11.19 -0.65 16.32
CA ARG A 30 -9.88 -0.67 16.98
C ARG A 30 -10.03 -0.51 18.49
N PHE A 31 -10.83 0.44 18.97
CA PHE A 31 -11.04 0.64 20.40
C PHE A 31 -11.63 -0.61 21.08
N LEU A 32 -12.65 -1.21 20.48
CA LEU A 32 -13.29 -2.42 21.03
C LEU A 32 -12.35 -3.62 21.03
N LEU A 33 -11.70 -3.91 19.91
CA LEU A 33 -10.78 -5.04 19.79
C LEU A 33 -9.56 -4.86 20.66
N ASP A 34 -9.07 -3.64 20.80
CA ASP A 34 -7.97 -3.34 21.69
C ASP A 34 -8.34 -3.62 23.15
N ARG A 35 -9.52 -3.13 23.57
CA ARG A 35 -10.02 -3.28 24.94
C ARG A 35 -10.23 -4.76 25.32
N PHE A 36 -10.84 -5.54 24.42
CA PHE A 36 -11.29 -6.90 24.73
C PHE A 36 -10.33 -8.00 24.28
N ILE A 37 -9.54 -7.78 23.23
CA ILE A 37 -8.73 -8.83 22.59
C ILE A 37 -7.24 -8.46 22.61
N PHE A 38 -6.82 -7.42 21.89
CA PHE A 38 -5.40 -7.16 21.66
C PHE A 38 -4.63 -6.84 22.94
N ARG A 39 -5.23 -6.10 23.88
CA ARG A 39 -4.56 -5.82 25.16
C ARG A 39 -4.29 -7.11 25.94
N VAL A 40 -5.26 -8.01 26.00
CA VAL A 40 -5.13 -9.29 26.73
C VAL A 40 -4.05 -10.15 26.08
N LEU A 41 -4.12 -10.31 24.75
CA LEU A 41 -3.16 -11.11 24.01
C LEU A 41 -1.75 -10.52 24.04
N ALA A 42 -1.59 -9.21 23.89
CA ALA A 42 -0.29 -8.55 23.92
C ALA A 42 0.38 -8.68 25.29
N ILE A 43 -0.38 -8.51 26.39
CA ILE A 43 0.15 -8.74 27.74
C ILE A 43 0.58 -10.20 27.89
N TRP A 44 -0.25 -11.15 27.44
CA TRP A 44 0.08 -12.57 27.52
C TRP A 44 1.34 -12.92 26.73
N LEU A 45 1.45 -12.45 25.47
CA LEU A 45 2.61 -12.70 24.61
C LEU A 45 3.90 -12.10 25.18
N VAL A 46 3.86 -10.84 25.64
CA VAL A 46 5.05 -10.12 26.13
C VAL A 46 5.47 -10.58 27.53
N ARG A 47 4.53 -10.97 28.40
CA ARG A 47 4.84 -11.38 29.80
C ARG A 47 5.48 -12.75 29.95
N THR A 48 5.54 -13.57 28.90
CA THR A 48 6.17 -14.91 28.98
C THR A 48 7.64 -14.88 29.44
N LYS A 49 8.29 -13.70 29.50
CA LYS A 49 9.66 -13.53 30.02
C LYS A 49 9.89 -12.32 30.94
N ALA A 50 8.87 -11.50 31.24
CA ALA A 50 9.06 -10.26 32.01
C ALA A 50 9.13 -10.53 33.53
N THR A 51 9.99 -9.80 34.24
CA THR A 51 9.97 -9.76 35.72
C THR A 51 8.60 -9.22 36.20
N PRO A 52 8.18 -9.51 37.45
CA PRO A 52 6.84 -9.12 37.92
C PRO A 52 6.56 -7.61 37.95
N LYS A 53 7.60 -6.76 37.83
CA LYS A 53 7.43 -5.30 37.67
C LYS A 53 7.34 -4.93 36.18
N LEU A 54 6.21 -4.35 35.80
CA LEU A 54 5.97 -3.82 34.46
C LEU A 54 6.71 -2.49 34.30
N ASP A 55 7.95 -2.54 33.83
CA ASP A 55 8.74 -1.36 33.49
C ASP A 55 8.17 -0.63 32.25
N GLU A 56 8.66 0.59 32.01
CA GLU A 56 8.19 1.46 30.93
C GLU A 56 8.48 0.85 29.55
N ALA A 57 9.63 0.18 29.39
CA ALA A 57 10.01 -0.51 28.16
C ALA A 57 9.02 -1.64 27.80
N THR A 58 8.55 -2.40 28.79
CA THR A 58 7.55 -3.44 28.59
C THR A 58 6.19 -2.83 28.21
N ARG A 59 5.80 -1.70 28.81
CA ARG A 59 4.57 -0.97 28.43
C ARG A 59 4.62 -0.49 26.98
N ALA A 60 5.72 0.14 26.57
CA ALA A 60 5.93 0.58 25.20
C ALA A 60 5.88 -0.60 24.20
N THR A 61 6.48 -1.73 24.56
CA THR A 61 6.43 -2.97 23.75
C THR A 61 5.00 -3.50 23.60
N ILE A 62 4.22 -3.49 24.69
CA ILE A 62 2.80 -3.91 24.65
C ILE A 62 1.99 -2.99 23.72
N VAL A 63 2.22 -1.67 23.75
CA VAL A 63 1.55 -0.73 22.85
C VAL A 63 1.88 -1.02 21.38
N LYS A 64 3.19 -1.12 21.05
CA LYS A 64 3.64 -1.46 19.68
C LYS A 64 3.10 -2.82 19.21
N CYS A 65 3.01 -3.81 20.11
CA CYS A 65 2.43 -5.11 19.80
C CYS A 65 0.93 -5.03 19.46
N ARG A 66 0.16 -4.24 20.22
CA ARG A 66 -1.27 -4.01 19.95
C ARG A 66 -1.49 -3.27 18.63
N GLU A 67 -0.65 -2.29 18.31
CA GLU A 67 -0.66 -1.61 17.01
C GLU A 67 -0.47 -2.62 15.85
N SER A 68 0.53 -3.49 15.96
CA SER A 68 0.78 -4.52 14.95
C SER A 68 -0.32 -5.58 14.86
N MET A 69 -0.95 -5.97 15.98
CA MET A 69 -2.09 -6.88 15.96
C MET A 69 -3.29 -6.32 15.19
N TRP A 70 -3.61 -5.03 15.40
CA TRP A 70 -4.66 -4.35 14.66
C TRP A 70 -4.39 -4.36 13.15
N LYS A 71 -3.16 -3.99 12.75
CA LYS A 71 -2.77 -3.96 11.35
C LYS A 71 -2.74 -5.35 10.72
N LEU A 72 -2.20 -6.35 11.41
CA LEU A 72 -2.19 -7.74 10.93
C LEU A 72 -3.61 -8.26 10.66
N MET A 73 -4.53 -8.03 11.60
CA MET A 73 -5.92 -8.44 11.45
C MET A 73 -6.58 -7.74 10.28
N TYR A 74 -6.36 -6.44 10.11
CA TYR A 74 -6.88 -5.67 8.97
C TYR A 74 -6.33 -6.21 7.65
N TYR A 75 -5.01 -6.20 7.46
CA TYR A 75 -4.36 -6.61 6.21
C TYR A 75 -4.69 -8.07 5.85
N GLY A 76 -4.70 -8.96 6.84
CA GLY A 76 -5.10 -10.36 6.62
C GLY A 76 -6.56 -10.49 6.16
N ALA A 77 -7.48 -9.73 6.74
CA ALA A 77 -8.89 -9.78 6.37
C ALA A 77 -9.16 -9.20 4.97
N VAL A 78 -8.56 -8.04 4.64
CA VAL A 78 -8.76 -7.41 3.33
C VAL A 78 -8.05 -8.16 2.20
N GLU A 79 -6.91 -8.78 2.48
CA GLU A 79 -6.19 -9.62 1.51
C GLU A 79 -7.02 -10.87 1.17
N LEU A 80 -7.57 -11.56 2.17
CA LEU A 80 -8.48 -12.69 1.92
C LEU A 80 -9.74 -12.25 1.16
N PHE A 81 -10.26 -11.06 1.45
CA PHE A 81 -11.44 -10.54 0.79
C PHE A 81 -11.16 -10.22 -0.70
N VAL A 82 -10.07 -9.51 -1.01
CA VAL A 82 -9.73 -9.14 -2.40
C VAL A 82 -9.45 -10.37 -3.24
N LEU A 83 -8.66 -11.32 -2.72
CA LEU A 83 -8.37 -12.57 -3.42
C LEU A 83 -9.67 -13.32 -3.73
N LYS A 84 -10.60 -13.42 -2.75
CA LYS A 84 -11.88 -14.10 -2.96
C LYS A 84 -12.72 -13.45 -4.06
N ILE A 85 -12.80 -12.11 -4.12
CA ILE A 85 -13.64 -11.42 -5.10
C ILE A 85 -12.98 -11.31 -6.48
N THR A 86 -11.65 -11.35 -6.58
CA THR A 86 -10.95 -11.23 -7.87
C THR A 86 -10.58 -12.59 -8.47
N TYR A 87 -10.40 -13.66 -7.70
CA TYR A 87 -9.82 -14.93 -8.18
C TYR A 87 -10.51 -15.53 -9.42
N ASN A 88 -11.83 -15.38 -9.51
CA ASN A 88 -12.65 -15.88 -10.62
C ASN A 88 -12.87 -14.84 -11.73
N GLU A 89 -12.37 -13.62 -11.57
CA GLU A 89 -12.49 -12.56 -12.55
C GLU A 89 -11.40 -12.70 -13.63
N PRO A 90 -11.71 -12.40 -14.91
CA PRO A 90 -10.76 -12.59 -16.00
C PRO A 90 -9.49 -11.77 -15.82
N TRP A 91 -9.61 -10.55 -15.28
CA TRP A 91 -8.48 -9.65 -15.06
C TRP A 91 -7.54 -10.07 -13.93
N PHE A 92 -7.87 -11.10 -13.15
CA PHE A 92 -6.94 -11.62 -12.14
C PHE A 92 -5.74 -12.32 -12.77
N ARG A 93 -5.93 -12.98 -13.92
CA ARG A 93 -4.86 -13.68 -14.65
C ARG A 93 -4.48 -12.99 -15.96
N ASP A 94 -5.44 -12.34 -16.62
CA ASP A 94 -5.21 -11.69 -17.91
C ASP A 94 -5.13 -10.17 -17.75
N THR A 95 -3.91 -9.65 -17.86
CA THR A 95 -3.64 -8.20 -17.82
C THR A 95 -4.29 -7.43 -18.99
N GLY A 96 -4.60 -8.10 -20.11
CA GLY A 96 -5.32 -7.52 -21.23
C GLY A 96 -6.78 -7.14 -20.88
N ALA A 97 -7.33 -7.74 -19.83
CA ALA A 97 -8.69 -7.48 -19.39
C ALA A 97 -8.85 -6.24 -18.47
N TYR A 98 -7.75 -5.61 -18.03
CA TYR A 98 -7.79 -4.45 -17.14
C TYR A 98 -8.59 -3.28 -17.72
N PHE A 99 -8.33 -2.92 -18.97
CA PHE A 99 -8.97 -1.79 -19.66
C PHE A 99 -10.02 -2.23 -20.68
N LYS A 100 -10.28 -3.54 -20.81
CA LYS A 100 -11.25 -4.05 -21.78
C LYS A 100 -12.66 -3.58 -21.42
N GLY A 101 -13.32 -2.92 -22.36
CA GLY A 101 -14.67 -2.36 -22.18
C GLY A 101 -14.71 -1.10 -21.32
N TRP A 102 -13.58 -0.43 -21.11
CA TRP A 102 -13.53 0.89 -20.46
C TRP A 102 -14.05 1.99 -21.40
N PRO A 103 -14.83 2.98 -20.93
CA PRO A 103 -15.23 3.21 -19.53
C PRO A 103 -16.47 2.42 -19.07
N ASP A 104 -17.16 1.69 -19.92
CA ASP A 104 -18.43 0.99 -19.60
C ASP A 104 -18.27 -0.34 -18.84
N GLN A 105 -17.27 -0.42 -17.97
CA GLN A 105 -17.04 -1.59 -17.15
C GLN A 105 -18.07 -1.70 -16.02
N GLU A 106 -18.60 -2.90 -15.82
CA GLU A 106 -19.50 -3.22 -14.71
C GLU A 106 -18.74 -3.26 -13.37
N LEU A 107 -19.22 -2.49 -12.38
CA LEU A 107 -18.68 -2.46 -11.02
C LEU A 107 -19.52 -3.36 -10.10
N LYS A 108 -18.97 -4.52 -9.76
CA LYS A 108 -19.62 -5.47 -8.84
C LYS A 108 -19.67 -4.94 -7.41
N ILE A 109 -20.76 -5.19 -6.69
CA ILE A 109 -20.97 -4.75 -5.29
C ILE A 109 -19.82 -5.16 -4.35
N PRO A 110 -19.30 -6.41 -4.37
CA PRO A 110 -18.20 -6.79 -3.48
C PRO A 110 -16.94 -5.95 -3.71
N LEU A 111 -16.66 -5.61 -4.97
CA LEU A 111 -15.52 -4.75 -5.32
C LEU A 111 -15.77 -3.29 -4.89
N LYS A 112 -17.00 -2.79 -5.03
CA LYS A 112 -17.41 -1.49 -4.49
C LYS A 112 -17.15 -1.41 -2.97
N LEU A 113 -17.61 -2.40 -2.21
CA LEU A 113 -17.41 -2.47 -0.76
C LEU A 113 -15.93 -2.58 -0.39
N PHE A 114 -15.15 -3.38 -1.13
CA PHE A 114 -13.71 -3.47 -0.94
C PHE A 114 -13.00 -2.12 -1.14
N TYR A 115 -13.34 -1.37 -2.19
CA TYR A 115 -12.78 -0.03 -2.43
C TYR A 115 -13.12 0.95 -1.30
N MET A 116 -14.38 0.95 -0.83
CA MET A 116 -14.78 1.84 0.26
C MET A 116 -14.10 1.45 1.58
N CYS A 117 -13.93 0.15 1.83
CA CYS A 117 -13.19 -0.38 2.97
C CYS A 117 -11.74 0.09 2.96
N GLN A 118 -11.04 -0.08 1.83
CA GLN A 118 -9.65 0.34 1.67
C GLN A 118 -9.49 1.85 1.81
N CYS A 119 -10.31 2.63 1.10
CA CYS A 119 -10.29 4.08 1.19
C CYS A 119 -10.52 4.55 2.63
N GLY A 120 -11.53 3.98 3.31
CA GLY A 120 -11.84 4.30 4.70
C GLY A 120 -10.71 3.95 5.66
N PHE A 121 -10.02 2.83 5.46
CA PHE A 121 -8.88 2.46 6.30
C PHE A 121 -7.69 3.37 6.12
N TYR A 122 -7.36 3.76 4.88
CA TYR A 122 -6.25 4.70 4.64
C TYR A 122 -6.58 6.11 5.17
N ILE A 123 -7.84 6.57 5.08
CA ILE A 123 -8.29 7.81 5.72
C ILE A 123 -8.16 7.71 7.26
N TYR A 124 -8.65 6.61 7.83
CA TYR A 124 -8.47 6.31 9.25
C TYR A 124 -6.99 6.31 9.64
N SER A 125 -6.12 5.71 8.82
CA SER A 125 -4.69 5.59 9.11
C SER A 125 -3.99 6.94 9.05
N ILE A 126 -4.37 7.84 8.14
CA ILE A 126 -3.88 9.24 8.14
C ILE A 126 -4.21 9.91 9.48
N ALA A 127 -5.47 9.81 9.93
CA ALA A 127 -5.87 10.38 11.22
C ALA A 127 -5.10 9.72 12.38
N ALA A 128 -4.97 8.39 12.37
CA ALA A 128 -4.24 7.66 13.40
C ALA A 128 -2.75 8.07 13.47
N LEU A 129 -2.10 8.28 12.33
CA LEU A 129 -0.71 8.77 12.28
C LEU A 129 -0.53 10.17 12.84
N LEU A 130 -1.54 11.03 12.67
CA LEU A 130 -1.49 12.39 13.20
C LEU A 130 -1.74 12.44 14.70
N THR A 131 -2.53 11.51 15.26
CA THR A 131 -3.03 11.62 16.65
C THR A 131 -2.57 10.54 17.62
N TRP A 132 -2.36 9.31 17.17
CA TRP A 132 -2.30 8.14 18.07
C TRP A 132 -1.17 7.15 17.81
N GLU A 133 -0.66 7.08 16.59
CA GLU A 133 0.38 6.13 16.23
C GLU A 133 1.77 6.68 16.58
N THR A 134 2.66 5.78 17.02
CA THR A 134 4.03 6.14 17.39
C THR A 134 4.76 6.79 16.22
N ARG A 135 5.15 8.08 16.36
CA ARG A 135 5.91 8.83 15.36
C ARG A 135 7.32 8.25 15.22
N ARG A 136 7.77 8.13 13.96
CA ARG A 136 9.05 7.53 13.56
C ARG A 136 9.78 8.44 12.58
N LYS A 137 11.09 8.24 12.37
CA LYS A 137 11.91 9.07 11.46
C LYS A 137 11.41 9.06 10.00
N ASP A 138 10.69 8.01 9.61
CA ASP A 138 10.07 7.88 8.27
C ASP A 138 8.66 8.50 8.18
N PHE A 139 8.20 9.25 9.18
CA PHE A 139 6.84 9.79 9.26
C PHE A 139 6.38 10.50 7.98
N SER A 140 7.20 11.43 7.44
CA SER A 140 6.81 12.20 6.25
C SER A 140 6.66 11.33 5.01
N VAL A 141 7.53 10.33 4.84
CA VAL A 141 7.47 9.39 3.71
C VAL A 141 6.23 8.50 3.85
N MET A 142 5.97 8.02 5.06
CA MET A 142 4.86 7.14 5.38
C MET A 142 3.50 7.87 5.23
N MET A 143 3.42 9.13 5.68
CA MET A 143 2.27 10.01 5.48
C MET A 143 2.02 10.30 3.99
N SER A 144 3.08 10.62 3.25
CA SER A 144 2.98 10.86 1.80
C SER A 144 2.43 9.63 1.08
N HIS A 145 2.91 8.44 1.41
CA HIS A 145 2.38 7.19 0.88
C HIS A 145 0.88 7.02 1.15
N HIS A 146 0.42 7.29 2.37
CA HIS A 146 -1.01 7.19 2.69
C HIS A 146 -1.87 8.15 1.87
N VAL A 147 -1.44 9.41 1.74
CA VAL A 147 -2.13 10.41 0.92
C VAL A 147 -2.19 9.95 -0.54
N ILE A 148 -1.06 9.49 -1.09
CA ILE A 148 -0.97 9.00 -2.46
C ILE A 148 -1.89 7.80 -2.67
N THR A 149 -1.94 6.87 -1.73
CA THR A 149 -2.81 5.69 -1.80
C THR A 149 -4.28 6.08 -1.76
N VAL A 150 -4.71 7.01 -0.90
CA VAL A 150 -6.11 7.52 -0.91
C VAL A 150 -6.45 8.14 -2.25
N VAL A 151 -5.55 8.98 -2.80
CA VAL A 151 -5.77 9.60 -4.12
C VAL A 151 -5.81 8.54 -5.23
N LEU A 152 -4.95 7.52 -5.20
CA LEU A 152 -4.93 6.45 -6.21
C LEU A 152 -6.18 5.57 -6.15
N ILE A 153 -6.65 5.23 -4.94
CA ILE A 153 -7.92 4.51 -4.74
C ILE A 153 -9.09 5.36 -5.25
N GLY A 154 -9.13 6.63 -4.87
CA GLY A 154 -10.17 7.56 -5.29
C GLY A 154 -10.22 7.74 -6.80
N PHE A 155 -9.05 7.99 -7.39
CA PHE A 155 -8.87 8.18 -8.83
C PHE A 155 -9.28 6.92 -9.61
N SER A 156 -8.75 5.75 -9.23
CA SER A 156 -9.05 4.49 -9.94
C SER A 156 -10.52 4.10 -9.81
N TYR A 157 -11.18 4.47 -8.71
CA TYR A 157 -12.61 4.24 -8.54
C TYR A 157 -13.46 5.11 -9.46
N ILE A 158 -13.25 6.44 -9.45
CA ILE A 158 -14.04 7.39 -10.26
C ILE A 158 -13.77 7.23 -11.75
N THR A 159 -12.52 6.95 -12.14
CA THR A 159 -12.16 6.71 -13.54
C THR A 159 -12.45 5.28 -13.98
N ARG A 160 -13.05 4.43 -13.14
CA ARG A 160 -13.37 3.02 -13.46
C ARG A 160 -12.15 2.16 -13.80
N PHE A 161 -10.95 2.54 -13.36
CA PHE A 161 -9.77 1.68 -13.38
C PHE A 161 -9.78 0.65 -12.24
N PHE A 162 -10.95 0.26 -11.76
CA PHE A 162 -11.08 -0.56 -10.55
C PHE A 162 -10.55 -1.99 -10.72
N ARG A 163 -10.52 -2.53 -11.96
CA ARG A 163 -9.96 -3.86 -12.26
C ARG A 163 -8.45 -3.90 -12.04
N VAL A 164 -7.73 -2.92 -12.59
CA VAL A 164 -6.27 -2.82 -12.36
C VAL A 164 -5.99 -2.40 -10.91
N GLY A 165 -6.74 -1.42 -10.39
CA GLY A 165 -6.57 -0.96 -9.02
C GLY A 165 -6.82 -2.04 -7.97
N SER A 166 -7.72 -3.01 -8.21
CA SER A 166 -7.92 -4.13 -7.28
C SER A 166 -6.72 -5.06 -7.20
N ILE A 167 -6.03 -5.28 -8.32
CA ILE A 167 -4.80 -6.07 -8.35
C ILE A 167 -3.66 -5.29 -7.71
N VAL A 168 -3.58 -3.98 -7.93
CA VAL A 168 -2.63 -3.11 -7.21
C VAL A 168 -2.82 -3.26 -5.71
N LEU A 169 -4.04 -3.06 -5.19
CA LEU A 169 -4.32 -3.19 -3.75
C LEU A 169 -3.91 -4.58 -3.20
N ALA A 170 -4.27 -5.66 -3.87
CA ALA A 170 -3.91 -7.03 -3.46
C ALA A 170 -2.38 -7.25 -3.41
N LEU A 171 -1.65 -6.82 -4.44
CA LEU A 171 -0.19 -6.98 -4.49
C LEU A 171 0.53 -6.25 -3.35
N HIS A 172 -0.03 -5.15 -2.88
CA HIS A 172 0.62 -4.33 -1.86
C HIS A 172 0.29 -4.87 -0.47
N ASP A 173 -0.97 -5.12 -0.15
CA ASP A 173 -1.38 -5.50 1.21
C ASP A 173 -0.84 -6.86 1.65
N ALA A 174 -0.67 -7.80 0.72
CA ALA A 174 -0.17 -9.15 0.99
C ALA A 174 1.15 -9.18 1.78
N SER A 175 2.12 -8.32 1.42
CA SER A 175 3.41 -8.28 2.12
C SER A 175 3.32 -7.70 3.53
N ASP A 176 2.36 -6.82 3.79
CA ASP A 176 2.22 -6.16 5.09
C ASP A 176 1.70 -7.13 6.17
N VAL A 177 0.98 -8.19 5.76
CA VAL A 177 0.61 -9.31 6.64
C VAL A 177 1.87 -9.94 7.27
N PHE A 178 2.90 -10.24 6.46
CA PHE A 178 4.13 -10.83 6.97
C PHE A 178 4.93 -9.84 7.81
N MET A 179 4.92 -8.55 7.46
CA MET A 179 5.58 -7.49 8.22
C MET A 179 5.03 -7.38 9.64
N GLU A 180 3.70 -7.31 9.79
CA GLU A 180 3.06 -7.15 11.08
C GLU A 180 3.16 -8.43 11.93
N ALA A 181 3.13 -9.61 11.30
CA ALA A 181 3.43 -10.87 11.98
C ALA A 181 4.87 -10.91 12.53
N ALA A 182 5.85 -10.45 11.75
CA ALA A 182 7.26 -10.39 12.18
C ALA A 182 7.44 -9.48 13.41
N LYS A 183 6.76 -8.33 13.43
CA LYS A 183 6.77 -7.41 14.59
C LYS A 183 6.16 -8.06 15.83
N ILE A 184 5.02 -8.74 15.72
CA ILE A 184 4.38 -9.42 16.86
C ILE A 184 5.30 -10.51 17.44
N PHE A 185 5.94 -11.32 16.59
CA PHE A 185 6.92 -12.30 17.06
C PHE A 185 8.16 -11.65 17.69
N LYS A 186 8.60 -10.51 17.16
CA LYS A 186 9.70 -9.75 17.75
C LYS A 186 9.34 -9.24 19.14
N TYR A 187 8.16 -8.66 19.31
CA TYR A 187 7.68 -8.13 20.59
C TYR A 187 7.40 -9.23 21.63
N SER A 188 7.04 -10.43 21.21
CA SER A 188 6.91 -11.59 22.11
C SER A 188 8.25 -12.25 22.47
N GLY A 189 9.37 -11.78 21.92
CA GLY A 189 10.70 -12.33 22.15
C GLY A 189 10.96 -13.67 21.44
N SER A 190 10.12 -14.04 20.46
CA SER A 190 10.32 -15.19 19.59
C SER A 190 11.20 -14.81 18.40
N GLU A 191 12.52 -14.87 18.60
CA GLU A 191 13.49 -14.49 17.57
C GLU A 191 13.38 -15.34 16.30
N LEU A 192 13.16 -16.66 16.44
CA LEU A 192 12.99 -17.55 15.27
C LEU A 192 11.74 -17.18 14.46
N GLY A 193 10.61 -16.96 15.12
CA GLY A 193 9.37 -16.54 14.46
C GLY A 193 9.52 -15.18 13.77
N ALA A 194 10.19 -14.23 14.45
CA ALA A 194 10.45 -12.92 13.90
C ALA A 194 11.32 -12.99 12.64
N SER A 195 12.41 -13.77 12.66
CA SER A 195 13.30 -13.93 11.51
C SER A 195 12.63 -14.65 10.34
N ILE A 196 11.81 -15.69 10.59
CA ILE A 196 11.06 -16.38 9.54
C ILE A 196 10.06 -15.42 8.88
N CYS A 197 9.21 -14.76 9.67
CA CYS A 197 8.22 -13.83 9.14
C CYS A 197 8.87 -12.62 8.43
N PHE A 198 10.00 -12.11 8.95
CA PHE A 198 10.75 -11.04 8.29
C PHE A 198 11.35 -11.49 6.95
N GLY A 199 11.84 -12.74 6.87
CA GLY A 199 12.28 -13.34 5.61
C GLY A 199 11.15 -13.47 4.59
N LEU A 200 9.98 -13.95 5.02
CA LEU A 200 8.77 -14.02 4.18
C LEU A 200 8.30 -12.63 3.72
N PHE A 201 8.37 -11.63 4.60
CA PHE A 201 8.12 -10.23 4.26
C PHE A 201 9.08 -9.73 3.16
N ALA A 202 10.39 -9.96 3.31
CA ALA A 202 11.36 -9.53 2.31
C ALA A 202 11.14 -10.22 0.94
N ILE A 203 10.89 -11.53 0.95
CA ILE A 203 10.63 -12.30 -0.28
C ILE A 203 9.33 -11.81 -0.95
N SER A 204 8.25 -11.67 -0.18
CA SER A 204 6.97 -11.17 -0.72
C SER A 204 7.08 -9.74 -1.23
N TRP A 205 7.83 -8.86 -0.56
CA TRP A 205 8.10 -7.49 -1.04
C TRP A 205 8.77 -7.50 -2.40
N LEU A 206 9.87 -8.27 -2.54
CA LEU A 206 10.60 -8.37 -3.80
C LEU A 206 9.71 -8.91 -4.92
N MET A 207 9.02 -10.02 -4.66
CA MET A 207 8.19 -10.67 -5.67
C MET A 207 7.00 -9.79 -6.06
N LEU A 208 6.21 -9.32 -5.10
CA LEU A 208 4.95 -8.66 -5.39
C LEU A 208 5.13 -7.20 -5.84
N ARG A 209 5.95 -6.42 -5.12
CA ARG A 209 6.09 -4.97 -5.34
C ARG A 209 7.19 -4.59 -6.34
N LEU A 210 8.23 -5.41 -6.51
CA LEU A 210 9.35 -5.10 -7.42
C LEU A 210 9.42 -5.96 -8.69
N ILE A 211 8.73 -7.11 -8.72
CA ILE A 211 8.70 -7.99 -9.90
C ILE A 211 7.30 -7.99 -10.53
N PHE A 212 6.28 -8.49 -9.82
CA PHE A 212 4.93 -8.59 -10.34
C PHE A 212 4.32 -7.22 -10.64
N PHE A 213 4.38 -6.26 -9.72
CA PHE A 213 3.82 -4.93 -9.93
C PHE A 213 4.34 -4.24 -11.22
N PRO A 214 5.65 -4.07 -11.45
CA PRO A 214 6.12 -3.45 -12.69
C PRO A 214 5.89 -4.32 -13.94
N ILE A 215 6.14 -5.63 -13.87
CA ILE A 215 6.11 -6.51 -15.05
C ILE A 215 4.69 -6.85 -15.49
N TRP A 216 3.75 -6.98 -14.56
CA TRP A 216 2.34 -7.27 -14.88
C TRP A 216 1.50 -6.00 -14.93
N VAL A 217 1.53 -5.17 -13.88
CA VAL A 217 0.65 -4.01 -13.81
C VAL A 217 1.15 -2.87 -14.69
N ILE A 218 2.36 -2.37 -14.47
CA ILE A 218 2.87 -1.20 -15.24
C ILE A 218 3.13 -1.56 -16.70
N LYS A 219 3.52 -2.79 -17.02
CA LYS A 219 3.62 -3.23 -18.42
C LYS A 219 2.27 -3.28 -19.13
N SER A 220 1.20 -3.69 -18.44
CA SER A 220 -0.12 -3.81 -19.04
C SER A 220 -0.71 -2.46 -19.48
N THR A 221 -0.29 -1.38 -18.82
CA THR A 221 -0.65 -0.02 -19.19
C THR A 221 0.17 0.51 -20.36
N ARG A 222 0.85 -0.34 -21.17
CA ARG A 222 1.66 -0.01 -22.38
C ARG A 222 2.62 1.19 -22.25
N PHE A 223 2.80 1.72 -21.04
CA PHE A 223 3.60 2.88 -20.65
C PHE A 223 5.05 2.48 -20.35
N PHE A 224 5.24 1.18 -20.08
CA PHE A 224 6.51 0.55 -19.71
C PHE A 224 7.58 0.60 -20.81
N LEU A 225 7.20 0.65 -22.09
CA LEU A 225 8.17 0.71 -23.21
C LEU A 225 8.80 2.10 -23.38
N SER A 226 8.04 3.18 -23.17
CA SER A 226 8.55 4.56 -23.31
C SER A 226 9.39 4.98 -22.10
N VAL A 227 8.99 4.60 -20.88
CA VAL A 227 9.68 5.01 -19.64
C VAL A 227 10.94 4.19 -19.37
N ILE A 228 10.98 2.89 -19.70
CA ILE A 228 12.25 2.12 -19.60
C ILE A 228 13.25 2.58 -20.66
N TYR A 229 12.80 2.91 -21.87
CA TYR A 229 13.67 3.52 -22.87
C TYR A 229 14.25 4.85 -22.35
N LEU A 230 13.43 5.70 -21.72
CA LEU A 230 13.85 6.94 -21.08
C LEU A 230 14.78 6.75 -19.87
N LEU A 231 14.49 5.81 -18.96
CA LEU A 231 15.34 5.52 -17.80
C LEU A 231 16.66 4.86 -18.19
N PHE A 232 16.65 4.01 -19.22
CA PHE A 232 17.85 3.44 -19.82
C PHE A 232 18.70 4.52 -20.51
N LEU A 233 18.07 5.49 -21.20
CA LEU A 233 18.75 6.70 -21.69
C LEU A 233 19.27 7.59 -20.55
N HIS A 234 18.53 7.73 -19.45
CA HIS A 234 18.88 8.59 -18.32
C HIS A 234 20.01 8.00 -17.45
N LEU A 235 20.12 6.68 -17.36
CA LEU A 235 21.25 5.97 -16.72
C LEU A 235 22.52 5.98 -17.59
N VAL A 236 22.39 6.18 -18.91
CA VAL A 236 23.52 6.21 -19.85
C VAL A 236 23.99 7.64 -20.18
N CYS A 237 23.14 8.67 -20.02
CA CYS A 237 23.42 10.02 -20.48
C CYS A 237 23.18 11.07 -19.37
N TYR A 238 24.07 11.10 -18.37
CA TYR A 238 24.07 12.13 -17.31
C TYR A 238 24.66 13.48 -17.79
N GLN A 239 24.99 13.67 -19.08
CA GLN A 239 25.87 14.78 -19.50
C GLN A 239 25.23 15.89 -20.35
N ASP A 240 24.00 15.82 -20.89
CA ASP A 240 23.57 16.84 -21.87
C ASP A 240 22.16 17.43 -21.69
N CYS A 241 22.12 18.77 -21.78
CA CYS A 241 20.95 19.68 -21.72
C CYS A 241 19.88 19.42 -22.80
N LEU A 242 20.20 18.58 -23.79
CA LEU A 242 19.35 18.23 -24.92
C LEU A 242 18.10 17.43 -24.50
N SER A 243 18.16 16.72 -23.37
CA SER A 243 17.07 15.85 -22.87
C SER A 243 15.85 16.62 -22.36
N PHE A 244 16.04 17.83 -21.83
CA PHE A 244 14.93 18.72 -21.43
C PHE A 244 14.24 19.33 -22.65
N LEU A 245 15.00 19.62 -23.71
CA LEU A 245 14.46 20.07 -25.00
C LEU A 245 13.72 18.95 -25.75
N VAL A 246 14.16 17.69 -25.63
CA VAL A 246 13.42 16.52 -26.14
C VAL A 246 12.13 16.28 -25.36
N PHE A 247 12.11 16.52 -24.04
CA PHE A 247 10.88 16.50 -23.24
C PHE A 247 9.87 17.57 -23.70
N LEU A 248 10.33 18.78 -24.00
CA LEU A 248 9.51 19.85 -24.60
C LEU A 248 9.09 19.53 -26.05
N SER A 249 9.93 18.83 -26.82
CA SER A 249 9.63 18.39 -28.19
C SER A 249 8.62 17.24 -28.24
N TYR A 250 8.67 16.28 -27.31
CA TYR A 250 7.76 15.14 -27.26
C TYR A 250 6.36 15.58 -26.81
N SER A 251 6.30 16.51 -25.85
CA SER A 251 5.06 17.19 -25.47
C SER A 251 4.50 18.06 -26.61
N SER A 252 5.33 18.51 -27.57
CA SER A 252 4.91 19.23 -28.78
C SER A 252 4.43 18.33 -29.93
N ILE A 253 4.95 17.11 -30.07
CA ILE A 253 4.52 16.14 -31.09
C ILE A 253 3.16 15.52 -30.74
N ASP A 254 2.86 15.35 -29.44
CA ASP A 254 1.51 14.98 -29.01
C ASP A 254 0.51 16.14 -29.17
N PHE A 255 0.95 17.41 -29.08
CA PHE A 255 0.11 18.60 -29.21
C PHE A 255 -0.45 18.81 -30.63
N LEU A 256 0.23 18.32 -31.67
CA LEU A 256 -0.22 18.44 -33.07
C LEU A 256 -1.27 17.37 -33.48
N ASN A 257 -1.50 16.35 -32.64
CA ASN A 257 -2.58 15.35 -32.84
C ASN A 257 -3.86 15.68 -32.02
N VAL A 258 -3.92 16.90 -31.42
CA VAL A 258 -4.95 17.38 -30.46
C VAL A 258 -6.11 18.07 -31.19
N LEU A 259 -6.94 17.31 -31.91
CA LEU A 259 -8.24 17.81 -32.38
C LEU A 259 -9.37 16.79 -32.13
N ASP A 260 -9.34 16.11 -30.99
CA ASP A 260 -10.50 15.38 -30.46
C ASP A 260 -10.46 15.41 -28.91
N ALA A 261 -11.24 16.30 -28.31
CA ALA A 261 -11.23 16.55 -26.87
C ALA A 261 -11.60 15.32 -26.02
N SER A 262 -12.41 14.40 -26.57
CA SER A 262 -12.80 13.15 -25.89
C SER A 262 -11.61 12.20 -25.71
N LYS A 263 -10.83 12.00 -26.79
CA LYS A 263 -9.61 11.17 -26.77
C LYS A 263 -8.48 11.79 -25.95
N VAL A 264 -8.44 13.12 -25.87
CA VAL A 264 -7.46 13.84 -25.03
C VAL A 264 -7.75 13.61 -23.56
N TYR A 265 -9.01 13.74 -23.13
CA TYR A 265 -9.41 13.51 -21.73
C TYR A 265 -9.08 12.08 -21.27
N ASP A 266 -9.46 11.08 -22.04
CA ASP A 266 -9.21 9.66 -21.72
C ASP A 266 -7.70 9.36 -21.63
N ARG A 267 -6.90 9.95 -22.53
CA ARG A 267 -5.44 9.83 -22.55
C ARG A 267 -4.80 10.52 -21.34
N SER A 268 -5.28 11.69 -20.94
CA SER A 268 -4.78 12.40 -19.76
C SER A 268 -5.02 11.62 -18.46
N LEU A 269 -6.21 11.03 -18.29
CA LEU A 269 -6.51 10.18 -17.13
C LEU A 269 -5.58 8.98 -17.06
N TYR A 270 -5.33 8.35 -18.21
CA TYR A 270 -4.42 7.23 -18.32
C TYR A 270 -2.99 7.59 -17.92
N TYR A 271 -2.45 8.71 -18.43
CA TYR A 271 -1.09 9.14 -18.07
C TYR A 271 -0.97 9.52 -16.60
N LEU A 272 -1.96 10.23 -16.05
CA LEU A 272 -1.98 10.60 -14.64
C LEU A 272 -1.93 9.35 -13.74
N PHE A 273 -2.77 8.34 -14.03
CA PHE A 273 -2.75 7.07 -13.29
C PHE A 273 -1.37 6.40 -13.33
N ASN A 274 -0.76 6.33 -14.52
CA ASN A 274 0.54 5.72 -14.70
C ASN A 274 1.66 6.45 -13.97
N THR A 275 1.65 7.79 -13.97
CA THR A 275 2.62 8.58 -13.20
C THR A 275 2.51 8.29 -11.71
N MET A 276 1.28 8.15 -11.17
CA MET A 276 1.09 7.78 -9.77
C MET A 276 1.59 6.35 -9.46
N LEU A 277 1.38 5.39 -10.36
CA LEU A 277 1.93 4.03 -10.22
C LEU A 277 3.46 4.01 -10.23
N LEU A 278 4.10 4.83 -11.09
CA LEU A 278 5.56 4.96 -11.11
C LEU A 278 6.10 5.58 -9.83
N MET A 279 5.47 6.63 -9.31
CA MET A 279 5.86 7.23 -8.04
C MET A 279 5.75 6.21 -6.90
N LEU A 280 4.71 5.38 -6.91
CA LEU A 280 4.55 4.29 -5.95
C LEU A 280 5.67 3.25 -6.08
N LEU A 281 6.11 2.91 -7.31
CA LEU A 281 7.27 2.04 -7.54
C LEU A 281 8.56 2.65 -6.96
N VAL A 282 8.78 3.96 -7.10
CA VAL A 282 9.94 4.64 -6.51
C VAL A 282 9.95 4.49 -4.98
N PHE A 283 8.79 4.64 -4.34
CA PHE A 283 8.67 4.38 -2.90
C PHE A 283 9.01 2.92 -2.53
N HIS A 284 8.58 1.94 -3.35
CA HIS A 284 8.94 0.55 -3.08
C HIS A 284 10.44 0.26 -3.20
N ILE A 285 11.11 0.91 -4.16
CA ILE A 285 12.57 0.80 -4.30
C ILE A 285 13.25 1.41 -3.07
N TYR A 286 12.79 2.57 -2.60
CA TYR A 286 13.29 3.19 -1.37
C TYR A 286 13.19 2.25 -0.17
N TRP A 287 12.01 1.69 0.10
CA TRP A 287 11.85 0.76 1.23
C TRP A 287 12.61 -0.56 1.02
N TRP A 288 12.74 -1.04 -0.21
CA TRP A 288 13.56 -2.22 -0.49
C TRP A 288 15.01 -2.02 -0.08
N VAL A 289 15.59 -0.84 -0.34
CA VAL A 289 16.94 -0.50 0.12
C VAL A 289 17.03 -0.59 1.65
N LEU A 290 16.02 -0.09 2.38
CA LEU A 290 15.96 -0.21 3.84
C LEU A 290 15.82 -1.66 4.31
N ILE A 291 15.00 -2.47 3.63
CA ILE A 291 14.85 -3.91 3.94
C ILE A 291 16.18 -4.63 3.74
N CYS A 292 16.88 -4.39 2.63
CA CYS A 292 18.21 -4.94 2.38
C CYS A 292 19.23 -4.51 3.45
N TYR A 293 19.18 -3.24 3.87
CA TYR A 293 20.02 -2.73 4.96
C TYR A 293 19.75 -3.48 6.27
N MET A 294 18.48 -3.68 6.63
CA MET A 294 18.09 -4.46 7.80
C MET A 294 18.55 -5.92 7.70
N ILE A 295 18.40 -6.58 6.54
CA ILE A 295 18.89 -7.95 6.31
C ILE A 295 20.40 -8.04 6.52
N ARG A 296 21.19 -7.11 5.94
CA ARG A 296 22.65 -7.07 6.14
C ARG A 296 23.02 -6.95 7.62
N ARG A 297 22.32 -6.09 8.36
CA ARG A 297 22.51 -5.93 9.82
C ARG A 297 22.14 -7.21 10.59
N GLN A 298 21.07 -7.91 10.20
CA GLN A 298 20.68 -9.18 10.81
C GLN A 298 21.71 -10.29 10.56
N LEU A 299 22.27 -10.37 9.35
CA LEU A 299 23.34 -11.31 9.03
C LEU A 299 24.59 -11.06 9.89
N GLY A 300 24.96 -9.79 10.10
CA GLY A 300 26.03 -9.41 11.03
C GLY A 300 25.76 -9.81 12.49
N ASN A 301 24.48 -9.80 12.91
CA ASN A 301 24.04 -10.11 14.26
C ASN A 301 23.69 -11.60 14.48
N ARG A 302 24.25 -12.52 13.68
CA ARG A 302 23.98 -13.97 13.73
C ARG A 302 22.48 -14.32 13.58
N GLY A 303 21.75 -13.59 12.74
CA GLY A 303 20.34 -13.87 12.42
C GLY A 303 19.32 -13.28 13.42
N LYS A 304 19.77 -12.47 14.39
CA LYS A 304 18.87 -11.75 15.30
C LYS A 304 18.28 -10.53 14.61
N VAL A 305 16.95 -10.38 14.68
CA VAL A 305 16.25 -9.17 14.20
C VAL A 305 16.64 -8.00 15.09
N GLY A 306 17.42 -7.05 14.57
CA GLY A 306 17.80 -5.83 15.30
C GLY A 306 16.61 -4.88 15.53
N GLU A 307 16.85 -3.78 16.24
CA GLU A 307 15.83 -2.74 16.38
C GLU A 307 15.46 -2.12 15.03
N ASP A 308 14.20 -1.69 14.89
CA ASP A 308 13.71 -1.04 13.68
C ASP A 308 14.47 0.28 13.51
N ILE A 309 15.22 0.41 12.42
CA ILE A 309 16.06 1.59 12.13
C ILE A 309 15.26 2.88 12.01
N ARG A 310 13.94 2.75 11.86
CA ARG A 310 12.99 3.86 11.76
C ARG A 310 12.46 4.30 13.12
N SER A 311 12.64 3.47 14.16
CA SER A 311 11.98 3.65 15.46
C SER A 311 12.74 4.46 16.50
N ASP A 312 13.92 4.98 16.18
CA ASP A 312 14.55 6.00 17.02
C ASP A 312 13.63 7.22 16.99
N SER A 313 12.82 7.41 18.04
CA SER A 313 12.02 8.61 18.21
C SER A 313 12.94 9.79 18.45
N GLU A 314 12.49 10.97 18.06
CA GLU A 314 13.12 12.28 18.32
C GLU A 314 13.05 12.66 19.82
N ASP A 315 13.03 11.68 20.74
CA ASP A 315 12.96 11.92 22.18
C ASP A 315 14.36 12.17 22.80
N ASP A 316 15.37 12.40 21.96
CA ASP A 316 16.75 12.74 22.33
C ASP A 316 17.10 14.24 22.09
N GLU A 317 16.10 15.13 22.02
CA GLU A 317 16.30 16.60 22.11
C GLU A 317 15.41 17.28 23.17
#